data_AF-A0A2V1CCY0-F1
#
_entry.id   AF-A0A2V1CCY0-F1
#
_cell.length_a   1.000
_cell.length_b   1.000
_cell.length_c   1.000
_cell.angle_alpha   90.00
_cell.angle_beta   90.00
_cell.angle_gamma   90.00
#
_symmetry.space_group_name_H-M   'P 1'
#
loop_
_entity.id
_entity.type
_entity.pdbx_description
1 polymer ?
#
loop_
_entity_poly.entity_id
_entity_poly.type
_entity_poly.pdbx_seq_one_letter_code
_entity_poly.pdbx_strand_id
1 'polypeptide(L)'
;MSAALDFFKTMDFNPTLDIGSSPPSHLQSLISSNPNIKIYTRTSPHFDPLKSIWNLKYASNEPLALIRPTNVSEVSTIVKFCVANDLPLAVRSGGHDLFGRSIVPDAVILDIRELNSIKLSDDEKTVVIGGGIQTGDLVNFLDAKGLVTPASLAGIVGWAGWAFAGGFGPLVNAYGLGVDQIVSARIVTSDGGVKEADPELLWGIKGAGGAFGVITELMIRVHPLTKMLGGMVLFQFDQAGKVIEEVQKILGTETVPKELCIGVHFSKRGGAPMLSMAFSWVSEDIEEGRTWLERIKGLGNVMMDMVIESKFLPLVFHLHRH
;
A
#
# COMPACT_ATOMS: atom_id res chain seq x y z
N MET A 1 1.05 7.02 24.79
CA MET A 1 0.12 7.72 23.87
C MET A 1 0.88 8.00 22.58
N SER A 2 0.87 7.04 21.65
CA SER A 2 1.35 7.29 20.29
C SER A 2 0.22 8.03 19.58
N ALA A 3 0.44 9.29 19.21
CA ALA A 3 -0.44 9.97 18.28
C ALA A 3 -0.44 9.14 17.00
N ALA A 4 -1.55 8.46 16.70
CA ALA A 4 -1.73 7.86 15.39
C ALA A 4 -1.51 8.98 14.37
N LEU A 5 -0.40 8.90 13.64
CA LEU A 5 -0.14 9.74 12.48
C LEU A 5 -1.26 9.46 11.51
N ASP A 6 -2.26 10.32 11.52
CA ASP A 6 -3.40 10.25 10.63
C ASP A 6 -2.96 10.73 9.25
N PHE A 7 -2.27 9.85 8.52
CA PHE A 7 -1.79 10.07 7.16
C PHE A 7 -2.94 10.34 6.16
N PHE A 8 -4.20 10.25 6.63
CA PHE A 8 -5.43 10.20 5.85
C PHE A 8 -6.25 11.50 5.88
N LYS A 9 -5.88 12.52 6.67
CA LYS A 9 -6.68 13.75 6.72
C LYS A 9 -6.66 14.46 5.36
N THR A 10 -7.84 14.57 4.76
CA THR A 10 -8.17 15.68 3.88
C THR A 10 -7.96 16.96 4.69
N MET A 11 -6.95 17.73 4.32
CA MET A 11 -6.69 19.03 4.94
C MET A 11 -7.33 20.09 4.06
N ASP A 12 -8.09 21.00 4.67
CA ASP A 12 -8.66 22.14 3.97
C ASP A 12 -7.52 22.99 3.42
N PHE A 13 -7.46 23.08 2.09
CA PHE A 13 -6.47 23.89 1.40
C PHE A 13 -6.90 25.35 1.40
N ASN A 14 -6.04 26.22 1.91
CA ASN A 14 -6.20 27.67 1.83
C ASN A 14 -5.00 28.25 1.09
N PRO A 15 -5.14 28.71 -0.16
CA PRO A 15 -4.02 29.21 -0.96
C PRO A 15 -3.20 30.29 -0.24
N THR A 16 -3.84 31.23 0.46
CA THR A 16 -3.15 32.31 1.18
C THR A 16 -2.28 31.79 2.33
N LEU A 17 -2.75 30.76 3.04
CA LEU A 17 -2.03 30.18 4.18
C LEU A 17 -0.99 29.14 3.75
N ASP A 18 -1.34 28.29 2.78
CA ASP A 18 -0.56 27.12 2.39
C ASP A 18 0.53 27.42 1.36
N ILE A 19 0.27 28.36 0.45
CA ILE A 19 1.32 28.85 -0.47
C ILE A 19 2.21 29.85 0.27
N GLY A 20 1.61 30.67 1.13
CA GLY A 20 2.27 31.74 1.87
C GLY A 20 2.46 33.01 1.03
N SER A 21 2.90 34.09 1.68
CA SER A 21 3.09 35.41 1.06
C SER A 21 4.36 35.53 0.22
N SER A 22 5.28 34.56 0.31
CA SER A 22 6.56 34.56 -0.41
C SER A 22 6.95 33.13 -0.82
N PRO A 23 6.22 32.51 -1.77
CA PRO A 23 6.53 31.16 -2.23
C PRO A 23 7.89 31.13 -2.95
N PRO A 24 8.56 29.97 -3.02
CA PRO A 24 9.77 29.80 -3.81
C PRO A 24 9.59 30.34 -5.24
N SER A 25 10.56 31.12 -5.72
CA SER A 25 10.50 31.77 -7.04
C SER A 25 10.21 30.78 -8.18
N HIS A 26 10.81 29.59 -8.09
CA HIS A 26 10.59 28.49 -9.02
C HIS A 26 9.10 28.17 -9.23
N LEU A 27 8.26 28.26 -8.19
CA LEU A 27 6.84 27.85 -8.25
C LEU A 27 5.88 28.96 -8.72
N GLN A 28 6.36 30.20 -8.89
CA GLN A 28 5.47 31.34 -9.14
C GLN A 28 4.63 31.17 -10.40
N SER A 29 5.22 30.71 -11.52
CA SER A 29 4.49 30.54 -12.78
C SER A 29 3.41 29.46 -12.68
N LEU A 30 3.66 28.37 -11.93
CA LEU A 30 2.68 27.33 -11.66
C LEU A 30 1.51 27.89 -10.84
N ILE A 31 1.82 28.62 -9.77
CA ILE A 31 0.83 29.23 -8.85
C ILE A 31 -0.06 30.22 -9.61
N SER A 32 0.53 31.14 -10.37
CA SER A 32 -0.22 32.17 -11.10
C SER A 32 -1.11 31.58 -12.20
N SER A 33 -0.66 30.52 -12.87
CA SER A 33 -1.39 29.92 -13.98
C SER A 33 -2.44 28.90 -13.52
N ASN A 34 -2.31 28.35 -12.30
CA ASN A 34 -3.15 27.27 -11.80
C ASN A 34 -3.54 27.49 -10.32
N PRO A 35 -4.36 28.52 -10.01
CA PRO A 35 -4.65 28.93 -8.64
C PRO A 35 -5.39 27.87 -7.80
N ASN A 36 -5.98 26.87 -8.44
CA ASN A 36 -6.74 25.80 -7.78
C ASN A 36 -5.89 24.59 -7.40
N ILE A 37 -4.65 24.48 -7.91
CA ILE A 37 -3.77 23.37 -7.54
C ILE A 37 -3.35 23.55 -6.09
N LYS A 38 -3.55 22.51 -5.28
CA LYS A 38 -3.17 22.49 -3.87
C LYS A 38 -1.65 22.43 -3.73
N ILE A 39 -1.01 23.55 -3.40
CA ILE A 39 0.44 23.69 -3.23
C ILE A 39 0.74 24.06 -1.79
N TYR A 40 1.52 23.23 -1.11
CA TYR A 40 1.96 23.45 0.27
C TYR A 40 3.46 23.72 0.27
N THR A 41 3.84 24.95 0.58
CA THR A 41 5.25 25.35 0.72
C THR A 41 5.73 25.10 2.15
N ARG A 42 7.05 25.24 2.39
CA ARG A 42 7.65 25.07 3.73
C ARG A 42 7.06 26.00 4.81
N THR A 43 6.37 27.07 4.42
CA THR A 43 5.71 27.99 5.35
C THR A 43 4.26 27.60 5.68
N SER A 44 3.69 26.61 4.97
CA SER A 44 2.34 26.12 5.25
C SER A 44 2.28 25.52 6.66
N PRO A 45 1.24 25.80 7.46
CA PRO A 45 1.00 25.12 8.73
C PRO A 45 0.71 23.62 8.54
N HIS A 46 0.33 23.21 7.33
CA HIS A 46 0.05 21.82 6.96
C HIS A 46 1.28 21.09 6.41
N PHE A 47 2.41 21.76 6.22
CA PHE A 47 3.57 21.17 5.55
C PHE A 47 4.12 19.95 6.30
N ASP A 48 4.48 20.08 7.58
CA ASP A 48 5.07 18.97 8.35
C ASP A 48 4.14 17.75 8.49
N PRO A 49 2.83 17.93 8.83
CA PRO A 49 1.88 16.82 8.80
C PRO A 49 1.79 16.11 7.45
N LEU A 50 1.73 16.87 6.34
CA LEU A 50 1.61 16.29 5.00
C LEU A 50 2.91 15.61 4.53
N LYS A 51 4.05 16.18 4.93
CA LYS A 51 5.40 15.71 4.61
C LYS A 51 5.71 14.38 5.28
N SER A 52 5.19 14.14 6.48
CA SER A 52 5.43 12.95 7.29
C SER A 52 5.30 11.65 6.49
N ILE A 53 6.25 10.72 6.64
CA ILE A 53 6.28 9.41 5.98
C ILE A 53 6.46 8.28 7.01
N TRP A 54 6.31 7.03 6.59
CA TRP A 54 6.45 5.88 7.48
C TRP A 54 7.89 5.69 7.98
N ASN A 55 8.89 5.79 7.09
CA ASN A 55 10.28 5.58 7.47
C ASN A 55 10.90 6.87 8.06
N LEU A 56 10.94 6.95 9.39
CA LEU A 56 11.42 8.12 10.12
C LEU A 56 12.91 8.44 9.89
N LYS A 57 13.70 7.52 9.32
CA LYS A 57 15.09 7.79 8.91
C LYS A 57 15.19 9.02 7.99
N TYR A 58 14.17 9.25 7.15
CA TYR A 58 14.15 10.36 6.19
C TYR A 58 13.21 11.50 6.62
N ALA A 59 12.76 11.53 7.88
CA ALA A 59 11.82 12.55 8.36
C ALA A 59 12.38 13.98 8.33
N SER A 60 13.71 14.13 8.39
CA SER A 60 14.42 15.41 8.29
C SER A 60 14.59 15.91 6.85
N ASN A 61 14.15 15.17 5.84
CA ASN A 61 14.22 15.64 4.45
C ASN A 61 13.25 16.82 4.26
N GLU A 62 13.70 17.84 3.53
CA GLU A 62 12.93 19.05 3.27
C GLU A 62 12.68 19.21 1.76
N PRO A 63 11.50 18.81 1.24
CA PRO A 63 11.18 19.05 -0.16
C PRO A 63 10.99 20.55 -0.44
N LEU A 64 11.02 20.93 -1.72
CA LEU A 64 10.74 22.29 -2.16
C LEU A 64 9.28 22.67 -1.86
N ALA A 65 8.36 21.76 -2.22
CA ALA A 65 6.94 21.87 -1.94
C ALA A 65 6.27 20.49 -2.04
N LEU A 66 5.10 20.37 -1.41
CA LEU A 66 4.18 19.26 -1.62
C LEU A 66 3.05 19.78 -2.52
N ILE A 67 2.73 19.05 -3.59
CA ILE A 67 1.64 19.42 -4.50
C ILE A 67 0.66 18.25 -4.59
N ARG A 68 -0.62 18.52 -4.28
CA ARG A 68 -1.67 17.51 -4.18
C ARG A 68 -2.71 17.68 -5.30
N PRO A 69 -2.48 17.11 -6.49
CA PRO A 69 -3.43 17.18 -7.60
C PRO A 69 -4.70 16.41 -7.28
N THR A 70 -5.84 16.97 -7.65
CA THR A 70 -7.18 16.37 -7.45
C THR A 70 -7.69 15.63 -8.69
N ASN A 71 -7.01 15.79 -9.82
CA ASN A 71 -7.37 15.15 -11.09
C ASN A 71 -6.14 14.92 -11.98
N VAL A 72 -6.31 14.13 -13.04
CA VAL A 72 -5.24 13.74 -13.98
C VAL A 72 -4.68 14.93 -14.77
N SER A 73 -5.51 15.95 -15.05
CA SER A 73 -5.06 17.15 -15.78
C SER A 73 -4.02 17.92 -14.95
N GLU A 74 -4.28 18.09 -13.65
CA GLU A 74 -3.34 18.73 -12.73
C GLU A 74 -2.02 17.94 -12.62
N VAL A 75 -2.07 16.60 -12.58
CA VAL A 75 -0.86 15.77 -12.65
C VAL A 75 -0.04 16.10 -13.90
N SER A 76 -0.68 16.11 -15.09
CA SER A 76 -0.03 16.47 -16.35
C SER A 76 0.60 17.87 -16.29
N THR A 77 -0.13 18.86 -15.78
CA THR A 77 0.37 20.23 -15.63
C THR A 77 1.60 20.29 -14.73
N ILE A 78 1.58 19.60 -13.59
CA ILE A 78 2.70 19.60 -12.63
C ILE A 78 3.91 18.88 -13.21
N VAL A 79 3.74 17.74 -13.88
CA VAL A 79 4.83 17.01 -14.55
C VAL A 79 5.48 17.90 -15.62
N LYS A 80 4.69 18.50 -16.52
CA LYS A 80 5.21 19.42 -17.55
C LYS A 80 5.96 20.59 -16.94
N PHE A 81 5.40 21.17 -15.88
CA PHE A 81 6.03 22.27 -15.17
C PHE A 81 7.39 21.87 -14.58
N CYS A 82 7.47 20.72 -13.91
CA CYS A 82 8.73 20.26 -13.31
C CYS A 82 9.79 19.97 -14.39
N VAL A 83 9.40 19.33 -15.50
CA VAL A 83 10.30 19.06 -16.63
C VAL A 83 10.78 20.36 -17.28
N ALA A 84 9.89 21.31 -17.55
CA ALA A 84 10.23 22.58 -18.20
C ALA A 84 11.15 23.49 -17.34
N ASN A 85 11.16 23.29 -16.02
CA ASN A 85 11.94 24.09 -15.08
C ASN A 85 13.09 23.30 -14.43
N ASP A 86 13.40 22.10 -14.92
CA ASP A 86 14.45 21.22 -14.38
C ASP A 86 14.33 20.99 -12.86
N LEU A 87 13.09 20.83 -12.38
CA LEU A 87 12.82 20.57 -10.96
C LEU A 87 12.76 19.06 -10.69
N PRO A 88 13.52 18.56 -9.70
CA PRO A 88 13.39 17.18 -9.27
C PRO A 88 11.95 16.87 -8.83
N LEU A 89 11.41 15.76 -9.33
CA LEU A 89 10.04 15.33 -9.04
C LEU A 89 10.06 13.96 -8.35
N ALA A 90 9.40 13.86 -7.20
CA ALA A 90 9.19 12.60 -6.51
C ALA A 90 7.69 12.33 -6.39
N VAL A 91 7.23 11.17 -6.87
CA VAL A 91 5.83 10.77 -6.78
C VAL A 91 5.57 10.10 -5.44
N ARG A 92 4.47 10.48 -4.80
CA ARG A 92 4.04 9.92 -3.52
C ARG A 92 2.59 9.46 -3.58
N SER A 93 2.39 8.20 -3.19
CA SER A 93 1.09 7.64 -2.78
C SER A 93 1.12 7.46 -1.24
N GLY A 94 1.16 6.23 -0.73
CA GLY A 94 1.15 5.99 0.74
C GLY A 94 2.41 6.39 1.52
N GLY A 95 3.55 6.67 0.88
CA GLY A 95 4.77 7.11 1.59
C GLY A 95 5.47 6.04 2.45
N HIS A 96 5.32 4.76 2.09
CA HIS A 96 5.84 3.60 2.83
C HIS A 96 7.15 3.03 2.23
N ASP A 97 7.89 3.85 1.49
CA ASP A 97 9.12 3.42 0.82
C ASP A 97 10.28 3.26 1.81
N LEU A 98 11.00 2.14 1.72
CA LEU A 98 12.14 1.84 2.59
C LEU A 98 13.36 2.75 2.31
N PHE A 99 13.42 3.35 1.14
CA PHE A 99 14.56 4.13 0.65
C PHE A 99 14.27 5.64 0.60
N GLY A 100 13.12 6.09 1.12
CA GLY A 100 12.78 7.51 1.18
C GLY A 100 12.46 8.15 -0.18
N ARG A 101 12.20 7.35 -1.23
CA ARG A 101 11.96 7.85 -2.60
C ARG A 101 10.72 8.72 -2.74
N SER A 102 9.81 8.67 -1.76
CA SER A 102 8.61 9.52 -1.69
C SER A 102 8.82 10.84 -0.93
N ILE A 103 10.04 11.14 -0.46
CA ILE A 103 10.38 12.37 0.23
C ILE A 103 11.83 12.81 -0.07
N VAL A 104 12.03 13.41 -1.24
CA VAL A 104 13.37 13.84 -1.70
C VAL A 104 13.61 15.30 -1.32
N PRO A 105 14.77 15.66 -0.74
CA PRO A 105 15.13 17.05 -0.44
C PRO A 105 15.10 17.92 -1.70
N ASP A 106 14.62 19.16 -1.55
CA ASP A 106 14.51 20.19 -2.59
C ASP A 106 13.72 19.78 -3.87
N ALA A 107 13.05 18.62 -3.84
CA ALA A 107 12.17 18.15 -4.90
C ALA A 107 10.75 18.68 -4.73
N VAL A 108 10.01 18.75 -5.83
CA VAL A 108 8.55 18.78 -5.80
C VAL A 108 8.07 17.37 -5.46
N ILE A 109 7.34 17.24 -4.36
CA ILE A 109 6.64 15.98 -4.05
C ILE A 109 5.26 16.05 -4.66
N LEU A 110 5.05 15.25 -5.70
CA LEU A 110 3.76 15.06 -6.32
C LEU A 110 2.98 14.01 -5.52
N ASP A 111 2.16 14.49 -4.60
CA ASP A 111 1.39 13.67 -3.68
C ASP A 111 0.00 13.39 -4.26
N ILE A 112 -0.12 12.23 -4.90
CA ILE A 112 -1.32 11.82 -5.64
C ILE A 112 -2.39 11.18 -4.76
N ARG A 113 -2.31 11.26 -3.42
CA ARG A 113 -3.29 10.64 -2.50
C ARG A 113 -4.73 11.13 -2.68
N GLU A 114 -4.94 12.29 -3.31
CA GLU A 114 -6.29 12.77 -3.66
C GLU A 114 -6.88 12.00 -4.87
N LEU A 115 -6.05 11.30 -5.65
CA LEU A 115 -6.49 10.37 -6.70
C LEU A 115 -6.79 9.00 -6.06
N ASN A 116 -7.81 8.93 -5.22
CA ASN A 116 -8.19 7.76 -4.43
C ASN A 116 -9.60 7.23 -4.76
N SER A 117 -10.09 7.50 -5.98
CA SER A 117 -11.39 6.98 -6.43
C SER A 117 -11.40 5.44 -6.44
N ILE A 118 -12.58 4.87 -6.22
CA ILE A 118 -12.84 3.43 -6.32
C ILE A 118 -14.15 3.26 -7.10
N LYS A 119 -14.14 2.46 -8.17
CA LYS A 119 -15.32 2.13 -8.97
C LYS A 119 -15.33 0.64 -9.33
N LEU A 120 -16.25 -0.11 -8.72
CA LEU A 120 -16.46 -1.52 -9.00
C LEU A 120 -17.14 -1.69 -10.38
N SER A 121 -16.76 -2.74 -11.13
CA SER A 121 -17.45 -3.12 -12.35
C SER A 121 -18.81 -3.77 -12.06
N ASP A 122 -19.76 -3.64 -12.99
CA ASP A 122 -21.11 -4.20 -12.82
C ASP A 122 -21.12 -5.74 -12.66
N ASP A 123 -20.11 -6.42 -13.20
CA ASP A 123 -19.93 -7.87 -13.08
C ASP A 123 -19.13 -8.30 -11.84
N GLU A 124 -18.70 -7.33 -11.02
CA GLU A 124 -17.93 -7.53 -9.78
C GLU A 124 -16.62 -8.32 -9.94
N LYS A 125 -16.04 -8.36 -11.15
CA LYS A 125 -14.74 -9.04 -11.40
C LYS A 125 -13.53 -8.11 -11.36
N THR A 126 -13.76 -6.81 -11.51
CA THR A 126 -12.70 -5.81 -11.50
C THR A 126 -13.11 -4.56 -10.75
N VAL A 127 -12.12 -3.81 -10.27
CA VAL A 127 -12.31 -2.48 -9.70
C VAL A 127 -11.30 -1.52 -10.31
N VAL A 128 -11.78 -0.34 -10.69
CA VAL A 128 -10.94 0.78 -11.10
C VAL A 128 -10.61 1.60 -9.87
N ILE A 129 -9.33 1.83 -9.63
CA ILE A 129 -8.80 2.55 -8.48
C ILE A 129 -7.88 3.68 -8.92
N GLY A 130 -7.91 4.80 -8.20
CA GLY A 130 -6.92 5.86 -8.40
C GLY A 130 -5.53 5.46 -7.90
N GLY A 131 -4.47 5.98 -8.52
CA GLY A 131 -3.07 5.64 -8.17
C GLY A 131 -2.65 6.06 -6.75
N GLY A 132 -3.39 6.99 -6.13
CA GLY A 132 -3.23 7.44 -4.76
C GLY A 132 -3.90 6.56 -3.70
N ILE A 133 -4.66 5.53 -4.11
CA ILE A 133 -5.45 4.72 -3.18
C ILE A 133 -4.59 4.05 -2.11
N GLN A 134 -5.06 4.10 -0.87
CA GLN A 134 -4.45 3.39 0.25
C GLN A 134 -5.10 2.02 0.42
N THR A 135 -4.30 1.06 0.87
CA THR A 135 -4.73 -0.33 1.03
C THR A 135 -5.93 -0.47 1.95
N GLY A 136 -5.95 0.29 3.06
CA GLY A 136 -7.05 0.26 4.01
C GLY A 136 -8.39 0.66 3.40
N ASP A 137 -8.42 1.72 2.59
CA ASP A 137 -9.63 2.21 1.94
C ASP A 137 -10.16 1.22 0.90
N LEU A 138 -9.26 0.66 0.08
CA LEU A 138 -9.60 -0.35 -0.91
C LEU A 138 -10.16 -1.62 -0.26
N VAL A 139 -9.47 -2.14 0.76
CA VAL A 139 -9.90 -3.36 1.44
C VAL A 139 -11.23 -3.14 2.16
N ASN A 140 -11.43 -2.00 2.82
CA ASN A 140 -12.70 -1.68 3.47
C ASN A 140 -13.86 -1.59 2.47
N PHE A 141 -13.65 -0.97 1.30
CA PHE A 141 -14.65 -0.91 0.25
C PHE A 141 -15.03 -2.30 -0.29
N LEU A 142 -14.04 -3.14 -0.60
CA LEU A 142 -14.26 -4.47 -1.17
C LEU A 142 -14.90 -5.43 -0.15
N ASP A 143 -14.46 -5.36 1.11
CA ASP A 143 -14.99 -6.18 2.21
C ASP A 143 -16.50 -5.97 2.43
N ALA A 144 -16.97 -4.72 2.30
CA ALA A 144 -18.38 -4.36 2.35
C ALA A 144 -19.21 -4.97 1.20
N LYS A 145 -18.55 -5.46 0.14
CA LYS A 145 -19.13 -6.13 -1.02
C LYS A 145 -18.89 -7.64 -1.03
N GLY A 146 -18.24 -8.20 -0.01
CA GLY A 146 -17.87 -9.62 0.01
C GLY A 146 -16.77 -9.97 -1.00
N LEU A 147 -15.96 -8.97 -1.36
CA LEU A 147 -14.88 -9.08 -2.33
C LEU A 147 -13.53 -8.84 -1.66
N VAL A 148 -12.48 -9.34 -2.30
CA VAL A 148 -11.10 -9.15 -1.88
C VAL A 148 -10.17 -9.04 -3.08
N THR A 149 -8.99 -8.48 -2.88
CA THR A 149 -7.87 -8.55 -3.81
C THR A 149 -6.59 -8.67 -2.99
N PRO A 150 -5.53 -9.34 -3.47
CA PRO A 150 -4.21 -9.26 -2.87
C PRO A 150 -3.86 -7.85 -2.42
N ALA A 151 -3.50 -7.71 -1.14
CA ALA A 151 -3.16 -6.42 -0.55
C ALA A 151 -2.14 -6.58 0.59
N SER A 152 -1.51 -5.46 0.94
CA SER A 152 -0.66 -5.34 2.13
C SER A 152 -1.46 -5.52 3.42
N LEU A 153 -0.83 -6.05 4.46
CA LEU A 153 -1.39 -6.08 5.82
C LEU A 153 -1.34 -4.70 6.50
N ALA A 154 -0.71 -3.69 5.90
CA ALA A 154 -0.59 -2.34 6.41
C ALA A 154 -1.54 -1.39 5.68
N GLY A 155 -2.60 -0.92 6.35
CA GLY A 155 -3.62 -0.07 5.73
C GLY A 155 -3.10 1.24 5.12
N ILE A 156 -2.03 1.82 5.68
CA ILE A 156 -1.43 3.08 5.21
C ILE A 156 -0.68 2.95 3.87
N VAL A 157 -0.31 1.73 3.47
CA VAL A 157 0.47 1.48 2.26
C VAL A 157 -0.35 1.84 1.02
N GLY A 158 0.24 2.61 0.10
CA GLY A 158 -0.36 2.89 -1.20
C GLY A 158 -0.41 1.62 -2.03
N TRP A 159 -1.60 1.21 -2.49
CA TRP A 159 -1.79 -0.10 -3.11
C TRP A 159 -0.96 -0.24 -4.39
N ALA A 160 -0.98 0.78 -5.26
CA ALA A 160 -0.23 0.79 -6.52
C ALA A 160 1.27 0.59 -6.28
N GLY A 161 1.84 1.35 -5.33
CA GLY A 161 3.24 1.30 -4.93
C GLY A 161 3.72 -0.09 -4.48
N TRP A 162 2.88 -0.75 -3.70
CA TRP A 162 3.11 -2.11 -3.22
C TRP A 162 2.94 -3.14 -4.33
N ALA A 163 1.91 -3.01 -5.16
CA ALA A 163 1.57 -3.97 -6.21
C ALA A 163 2.66 -4.05 -7.27
N PHE A 164 3.14 -2.94 -7.84
CA PHE A 164 4.16 -3.02 -8.90
C PHE A 164 5.52 -3.52 -8.41
N ALA A 165 5.80 -3.50 -7.09
CA ALA A 165 6.98 -4.12 -6.50
C ALA A 165 6.78 -5.63 -6.24
N GLY A 166 5.83 -6.26 -6.93
CA GLY A 166 5.34 -7.62 -6.72
C GLY A 166 4.09 -7.59 -5.86
N GLY A 167 4.22 -7.21 -4.60
CA GLY A 167 3.09 -7.14 -3.67
C GLY A 167 2.68 -8.51 -3.15
N PHE A 168 3.39 -8.98 -2.13
CA PHE A 168 3.06 -10.23 -1.44
C PHE A 168 2.24 -9.96 -0.18
N GLY A 169 1.44 -10.96 0.21
CA GLY A 169 0.57 -10.90 1.38
C GLY A 169 -0.10 -12.25 1.64
N PRO A 170 -1.01 -12.35 2.62
CA PRO A 170 -1.63 -13.63 3.02
C PRO A 170 -2.50 -14.26 1.94
N LEU A 171 -2.87 -13.51 0.90
CA LEU A 171 -3.70 -13.98 -0.21
C LEU A 171 -2.87 -14.51 -1.40
N VAL A 172 -1.54 -14.47 -1.32
CA VAL A 172 -0.64 -14.68 -2.46
C VAL A 172 -0.76 -16.08 -3.07
N ASN A 173 -0.90 -17.11 -2.25
CA ASN A 173 -0.99 -18.48 -2.75
C ASN A 173 -2.32 -18.72 -3.49
N ALA A 174 -3.42 -18.13 -3.01
CA ALA A 174 -4.75 -18.33 -3.57
C ALA A 174 -5.00 -17.49 -4.83
N TYR A 175 -4.53 -16.24 -4.86
CA TYR A 175 -4.88 -15.27 -5.90
C TYR A 175 -3.68 -14.66 -6.64
N GLY A 176 -2.44 -14.99 -6.26
CA GLY A 176 -1.23 -14.43 -6.84
C GLY A 176 -0.77 -13.12 -6.18
N LEU A 177 0.25 -12.50 -6.78
CA LEU A 177 0.82 -11.24 -6.31
C LEU A 177 -0.10 -10.05 -6.62
N GLY A 178 0.15 -8.91 -5.97
CA GLY A 178 -0.52 -7.64 -6.28
C GLY A 178 -0.32 -7.22 -7.74
N VAL A 179 0.90 -7.40 -8.27
CA VAL A 179 1.22 -7.13 -9.68
C VAL A 179 0.38 -7.97 -10.64
N ASP A 180 0.05 -9.20 -10.26
CA ASP A 180 -0.74 -10.11 -11.09
C ASP A 180 -2.19 -9.66 -11.21
N GLN A 181 -2.67 -8.84 -10.28
CA GLN A 181 -4.04 -8.33 -10.28
C GLN A 181 -4.24 -7.19 -11.25
N ILE A 182 -3.17 -6.51 -11.69
CA ILE A 182 -3.27 -5.35 -12.57
C ILE A 182 -3.75 -5.79 -13.97
N VAL A 183 -4.87 -5.24 -14.41
CA VAL A 183 -5.48 -5.49 -15.73
C VAL A 183 -5.12 -4.40 -16.73
N SER A 184 -5.19 -3.14 -16.31
CA SER A 184 -4.78 -1.97 -17.10
C SER A 184 -4.28 -0.84 -16.21
N ALA A 185 -3.65 0.17 -16.82
CA ALA A 185 -3.14 1.34 -16.13
C ALA A 185 -3.28 2.60 -17.00
N ARG A 186 -3.69 3.71 -16.39
CA ARG A 186 -3.58 5.05 -16.98
C ARG A 186 -2.40 5.78 -16.37
N ILE A 187 -1.55 6.35 -17.21
CA ILE A 187 -0.28 6.96 -16.84
C ILE A 187 -0.13 8.35 -17.44
N VAL A 188 0.51 9.25 -16.69
CA VAL A 188 1.04 10.52 -17.19
C VAL A 188 2.54 10.39 -17.41
N THR A 189 2.97 10.52 -18.66
CA THR A 189 4.39 10.42 -19.05
C THR A 189 5.12 11.75 -18.82
N SER A 190 6.45 11.76 -18.99
CA SER A 190 7.29 12.95 -18.72
C SER A 190 6.99 14.16 -19.61
N ASP A 191 6.46 13.94 -20.82
CA ASP A 191 5.90 15.00 -21.68
C ASP A 191 4.54 15.53 -21.19
N GLY A 192 4.03 14.98 -20.09
CA GLY A 192 2.69 15.19 -19.54
C GLY A 192 1.55 14.69 -20.42
N GLY A 193 1.84 13.78 -21.37
CA GLY A 193 0.82 13.05 -22.10
C GLY A 193 0.08 12.09 -21.17
N VAL A 194 -1.24 12.04 -21.27
CA VAL A 194 -2.09 11.05 -20.59
C VAL A 194 -2.36 9.91 -21.56
N LYS A 195 -2.05 8.67 -21.17
CA LYS A 195 -2.33 7.50 -22.00
C LYS A 195 -2.74 6.29 -21.18
N GLU A 196 -3.56 5.44 -21.79
CA GLU A 196 -3.72 4.06 -21.34
C GLU A 196 -2.46 3.28 -21.73
N ALA A 197 -1.96 2.45 -20.84
CA ALA A 197 -0.81 1.60 -21.11
C ALA A 197 -1.17 0.54 -22.16
N ASP A 198 -0.42 0.52 -23.26
CA ASP A 198 -0.43 -0.61 -24.20
C ASP A 198 0.18 -1.86 -23.54
N PRO A 199 0.12 -3.04 -24.18
CA PRO A 199 0.64 -4.27 -23.58
C PRO A 199 2.14 -4.22 -23.19
N GLU A 200 2.97 -3.50 -23.94
CA GLU A 200 4.41 -3.39 -23.67
C GLU A 200 4.67 -2.50 -22.44
N LEU A 201 4.04 -1.34 -22.39
CA LEU A 201 4.12 -0.44 -21.25
C LEU A 201 3.50 -1.06 -19.99
N LEU A 202 2.37 -1.77 -20.13
CA LEU A 202 1.74 -2.47 -19.02
C LEU A 202 2.66 -3.56 -18.45
N TRP A 203 3.36 -4.31 -19.31
CA TRP A 203 4.37 -5.27 -18.88
C TRP A 203 5.49 -4.58 -18.09
N GLY A 204 6.00 -3.43 -18.56
CA GLY A 204 7.03 -2.66 -17.84
C GLY A 204 6.54 -2.16 -16.48
N ILE A 205 5.33 -1.59 -16.43
CA ILE A 205 4.69 -1.12 -15.19
C ILE A 205 4.58 -2.25 -14.16
N LYS A 206 4.31 -3.48 -14.60
CA LYS A 206 4.24 -4.69 -13.77
C LYS A 206 5.63 -5.17 -13.29
N GLY A 207 6.34 -4.30 -12.57
CA GLY A 207 7.66 -4.56 -11.98
C GLY A 207 8.46 -3.28 -11.76
N ALA A 208 8.51 -2.42 -12.77
CA ALA A 208 9.21 -1.14 -12.70
C ALA A 208 8.31 0.04 -12.29
N GLY A 209 6.99 -0.15 -12.27
CA GLY A 209 6.03 0.80 -11.71
C GLY A 209 6.19 2.21 -12.27
N GLY A 210 6.41 3.17 -11.37
CA GLY A 210 6.53 4.59 -11.69
C GLY A 210 7.77 5.00 -12.50
N ALA A 211 8.64 4.07 -12.90
CA ALA A 211 9.79 4.37 -13.75
C ALA A 211 9.39 4.96 -15.12
N PHE A 212 8.16 4.70 -15.57
CA PHE A 212 7.65 5.17 -16.86
C PHE A 212 6.80 6.44 -16.77
N GLY A 213 6.51 6.92 -15.56
CA GLY A 213 5.63 8.07 -15.33
C GLY A 213 4.72 7.93 -14.10
N VAL A 214 3.77 8.84 -13.97
CA VAL A 214 2.83 8.89 -12.84
C VAL A 214 1.62 8.02 -13.15
N ILE A 215 1.51 6.87 -12.48
CA ILE A 215 0.32 6.02 -12.59
C ILE A 215 -0.84 6.68 -11.85
N THR A 216 -1.86 7.11 -12.59
CA THR A 216 -3.01 7.85 -12.03
C THR A 216 -4.24 6.98 -11.79
N GLU A 217 -4.36 5.86 -12.51
CA GLU A 217 -5.49 4.93 -12.40
C GLU A 217 -5.02 3.52 -12.72
N LEU A 218 -5.60 2.52 -12.05
CA LEU A 218 -5.39 1.10 -12.31
C LEU A 218 -6.75 0.41 -12.36
N MET A 219 -6.92 -0.52 -13.31
CA MET A 219 -7.97 -1.53 -13.22
C MET A 219 -7.35 -2.80 -12.65
N ILE A 220 -7.96 -3.38 -11.62
CA ILE A 220 -7.44 -4.57 -10.95
C ILE A 220 -8.52 -5.64 -10.80
N ARG A 221 -8.11 -6.91 -10.72
CA ARG A 221 -9.02 -8.02 -10.41
C ARG A 221 -9.43 -8.03 -8.94
N VAL A 222 -10.64 -8.51 -8.69
CA VAL A 222 -11.19 -8.79 -7.36
C VAL A 222 -11.81 -10.20 -7.35
N HIS A 223 -11.91 -10.77 -6.16
CA HIS A 223 -12.29 -12.17 -5.94
C HIS A 223 -13.35 -12.25 -4.83
N PRO A 224 -14.38 -13.10 -4.95
CA PRO A 224 -15.34 -13.31 -3.87
C PRO A 224 -14.66 -13.99 -2.68
N LEU A 225 -14.80 -13.39 -1.50
CA LEU A 225 -14.36 -13.95 -0.23
C LEU A 225 -15.09 -13.23 0.92
N THR A 226 -15.98 -13.94 1.59
CA THR A 226 -16.80 -13.39 2.69
C THR A 226 -16.30 -13.80 4.06
N LYS A 227 -15.49 -14.87 4.14
CA LYS A 227 -14.80 -15.30 5.36
C LYS A 227 -13.53 -16.10 5.02
N MET A 228 -12.62 -16.13 5.97
CA MET A 228 -11.37 -16.88 5.94
C MET A 228 -10.91 -17.16 7.37
N LEU A 229 -9.97 -18.08 7.56
CA LEU A 229 -9.20 -18.13 8.81
C LEU A 229 -7.97 -17.25 8.69
N GLY A 230 -7.67 -16.48 9.73
CA GLY A 230 -6.45 -15.69 9.75
C GLY A 230 -6.03 -15.29 11.16
N GLY A 231 -4.72 -15.22 11.38
CA GLY A 231 -4.16 -14.76 12.64
C GLY A 231 -2.73 -15.23 12.85
N MET A 232 -2.34 -15.36 14.11
CA MET A 232 -1.01 -15.80 14.50
C MET A 232 -1.09 -16.93 15.52
N VAL A 233 -0.21 -17.91 15.37
CA VAL A 233 0.05 -18.97 16.36
C VAL A 233 1.42 -18.72 16.98
N LEU A 234 1.49 -18.64 18.31
CA LEU A 234 2.73 -18.40 19.05
C LEU A 234 3.21 -19.70 19.68
N PHE A 235 4.46 -20.07 19.43
CA PHE A 235 5.09 -21.27 19.95
C PHE A 235 6.08 -20.95 21.07
N GLN A 236 6.32 -21.91 21.97
CA GLN A 236 7.43 -21.83 22.91
C GLN A 236 8.76 -21.68 22.16
N PHE A 237 9.57 -20.71 22.59
CA PHE A 237 10.77 -20.31 21.84
C PHE A 237 11.88 -21.36 21.87
N ASP A 238 11.97 -22.18 22.92
CA ASP A 238 12.94 -23.28 23.04
C ASP A 238 12.70 -24.40 22.01
N GLN A 239 11.49 -24.49 21.44
CA GLN A 239 11.14 -25.42 20.37
C GLN A 239 11.26 -24.82 18.96
N ALA A 240 11.77 -23.59 18.82
CA ALA A 240 11.74 -22.88 17.54
C ALA A 240 12.46 -23.63 16.41
N GLY A 241 13.60 -24.26 16.70
CA GLY A 241 14.33 -25.07 15.72
C GLY A 241 13.49 -26.22 15.18
N LYS A 242 12.87 -27.00 16.08
CA LYS A 242 11.96 -28.11 15.71
C LYS A 242 10.79 -27.61 14.86
N VAL A 243 10.12 -26.52 15.27
CA VAL A 243 8.97 -25.99 14.53
C VAL A 243 9.38 -25.58 13.11
N ILE A 244 10.52 -24.91 12.93
CA ILE A 244 11.03 -24.55 11.60
C ILE A 244 11.35 -25.79 10.76
N GLU A 245 12.01 -26.79 11.32
CA GLU A 245 12.34 -28.03 10.61
C GLU A 245 11.07 -28.74 10.11
N GLU A 246 10.03 -28.81 10.93
CA GLU A 246 8.76 -29.43 10.51
C GLU A 246 8.03 -28.59 9.46
N VAL A 247 8.02 -27.26 9.58
CA VAL A 247 7.49 -26.37 8.52
C VAL A 247 8.25 -26.59 7.22
N GLN A 248 9.57 -26.68 7.26
CA GLN A 248 10.40 -26.94 6.07
C GLN A 248 10.03 -28.27 5.43
N LYS A 249 9.80 -29.32 6.21
CA LYS A 249 9.33 -30.63 5.69
C LYS A 249 7.98 -30.50 5.00
N ILE A 250 6.99 -29.89 5.68
CA ILE A 250 5.65 -29.69 5.10
C ILE A 250 5.75 -28.95 3.76
N LEU A 251 6.49 -27.84 3.72
CA LEU A 251 6.63 -27.02 2.51
C LEU A 251 7.49 -27.69 1.41
N GLY A 252 8.40 -28.59 1.77
CA GLY A 252 9.35 -29.21 0.85
C GLY A 252 8.93 -30.57 0.30
N THR A 253 8.05 -31.29 1.00
CA THR A 253 7.70 -32.67 0.63
C THR A 253 6.23 -32.89 0.32
N GLU A 254 5.36 -31.96 0.70
CA GLU A 254 3.91 -32.16 0.61
C GLU A 254 3.27 -31.23 -0.42
N THR A 255 2.12 -31.66 -0.93
CA THR A 255 1.25 -30.78 -1.69
C THR A 255 0.48 -29.91 -0.70
N VAL A 256 0.90 -28.65 -0.57
CA VAL A 256 0.22 -27.66 0.27
C VAL A 256 -0.91 -27.01 -0.55
N PRO A 257 -2.15 -26.95 -0.03
CA PRO A 257 -3.24 -26.27 -0.71
C PRO A 257 -2.91 -24.80 -0.95
N LYS A 258 -3.36 -24.26 -2.09
CA LYS A 258 -3.13 -22.86 -2.45
C LYS A 258 -3.86 -21.89 -1.50
N GLU A 259 -4.87 -22.37 -0.80
CA GLU A 259 -5.65 -21.66 0.20
C GLU A 259 -4.80 -21.39 1.45
N LEU A 260 -3.83 -22.25 1.77
CA LEU A 260 -2.96 -22.10 2.93
C LEU A 260 -1.80 -21.14 2.62
N CYS A 261 -1.63 -20.14 3.47
CA CYS A 261 -0.41 -19.34 3.53
C CYS A 261 0.08 -19.27 4.98
N ILE A 262 1.37 -19.56 5.17
CA ILE A 262 2.05 -19.51 6.47
C ILE A 262 3.33 -18.68 6.37
N GLY A 263 3.65 -17.94 7.43
CA GLY A 263 4.86 -17.13 7.53
C GLY A 263 5.45 -17.19 8.92
N VAL A 264 6.74 -17.45 9.04
CA VAL A 264 7.42 -17.58 10.34
C VAL A 264 8.13 -16.28 10.69
N HIS A 265 7.87 -15.77 11.89
CA HIS A 265 8.42 -14.51 12.38
C HIS A 265 9.07 -14.68 13.75
N PHE A 266 10.29 -14.16 13.86
CA PHE A 266 11.01 -14.03 15.12
C PHE A 266 10.87 -12.61 15.65
N SER A 267 10.57 -12.49 16.94
CA SER A 267 10.52 -11.17 17.58
C SER A 267 10.92 -11.26 19.05
N LYS A 268 11.16 -10.10 19.66
CA LYS A 268 11.32 -9.94 21.11
C LYS A 268 10.23 -8.99 21.59
N ARG A 269 9.24 -9.48 22.34
CA ARG A 269 8.15 -8.66 22.89
C ARG A 269 8.14 -8.76 24.42
N GLY A 270 7.99 -7.62 25.10
CA GLY A 270 8.05 -7.58 26.57
C GLY A 270 9.37 -8.10 27.17
N GLY A 271 10.45 -8.13 26.37
CA GLY A 271 11.75 -8.65 26.80
C GLY A 271 12.00 -10.15 26.55
N ALA A 272 10.98 -10.91 26.14
CA ALA A 272 11.11 -12.34 25.85
C ALA A 272 11.18 -12.62 24.34
N PRO A 273 12.05 -13.56 23.89
CA PRO A 273 12.07 -14.00 22.50
C PRO A 273 10.81 -14.83 22.20
N MET A 274 10.31 -14.71 20.98
CA MET A 274 9.07 -15.35 20.54
C MET A 274 9.22 -15.87 19.11
N LEU A 275 8.66 -17.06 18.88
CA LEU A 275 8.37 -17.59 17.55
C LEU A 275 6.86 -17.46 17.30
N SER A 276 6.50 -16.68 16.30
CA SER A 276 5.10 -16.54 15.85
C SER A 276 4.97 -16.97 14.40
N MET A 277 3.95 -17.74 14.09
CA MET A 277 3.59 -18.11 12.73
C MET A 277 2.32 -17.37 12.33
N ALA A 278 2.42 -16.50 11.34
CA ALA A 278 1.25 -15.99 10.64
C ALA A 278 0.59 -17.15 9.88
N PHE A 279 -0.72 -17.28 10.00
CA PHE A 279 -1.52 -18.31 9.36
C PHE A 279 -2.70 -17.65 8.65
N SER A 280 -2.96 -18.09 7.42
CA SER A 280 -4.20 -17.75 6.71
C SER A 280 -4.68 -18.92 5.86
N TRP A 281 -5.99 -19.17 5.90
CA TRP A 281 -6.69 -20.11 5.02
C TRP A 281 -7.71 -19.34 4.18
N VAL A 282 -7.41 -19.15 2.91
CA VAL A 282 -8.14 -18.28 1.98
C VAL A 282 -9.18 -19.10 1.21
N SER A 283 -10.18 -19.57 1.95
CA SER A 283 -11.33 -20.30 1.39
C SER A 283 -12.52 -20.25 2.34
N GLU A 284 -13.71 -20.39 1.76
CA GLU A 284 -14.99 -20.50 2.45
C GLU A 284 -15.16 -21.87 3.17
N ASP A 285 -14.37 -22.88 2.78
CA ASP A 285 -14.29 -24.18 3.47
C ASP A 285 -13.40 -24.04 4.72
N ILE A 286 -14.01 -23.55 5.80
CA ILE A 286 -13.34 -23.31 7.07
C ILE A 286 -12.94 -24.62 7.76
N GLU A 287 -13.61 -25.74 7.50
CA GLU A 287 -13.33 -27.01 8.21
C GLU A 287 -12.01 -27.64 7.75
N GLU A 288 -11.72 -27.61 6.44
CA GLU A 288 -10.39 -27.97 5.95
C GLU A 288 -9.32 -27.02 6.52
N GLY A 289 -9.62 -25.72 6.57
CA GLY A 289 -8.73 -24.73 7.19
C GLY A 289 -8.44 -25.00 8.66
N ARG A 290 -9.44 -25.43 9.45
CA ARG A 290 -9.28 -25.83 10.86
C ARG A 290 -8.40 -27.07 10.98
N THR A 291 -8.54 -28.02 10.06
CA THR A 291 -7.68 -29.21 10.02
C THR A 291 -6.22 -28.81 9.81
N TRP A 292 -5.93 -27.91 8.87
CA TRP A 292 -4.59 -27.35 8.68
C TRP A 292 -4.10 -26.55 9.88
N LEU A 293 -4.97 -25.75 10.50
CA LEU A 293 -4.62 -24.99 11.70
C LEU A 293 -4.20 -25.92 12.85
N GLU A 294 -4.98 -26.96 13.15
CA GLU A 294 -4.63 -27.94 14.18
C GLU A 294 -3.32 -28.69 13.86
N ARG A 295 -3.08 -28.98 12.58
CA ARG A 295 -1.81 -29.55 12.14
C ARG A 295 -0.63 -28.61 12.43
N ILE A 296 -0.77 -27.32 12.11
CA ILE A 296 0.26 -26.30 12.39
C ILE A 296 0.46 -26.14 13.90
N LYS A 297 -0.62 -26.14 14.69
CA LYS A 297 -0.55 -26.09 16.15
C LYS A 297 0.17 -27.31 16.72
N GLY A 298 0.01 -28.49 16.11
CA GLY A 298 0.69 -29.73 16.50
C GLY A 298 2.20 -29.75 16.31
N LEU A 299 2.80 -28.76 15.62
CA LEU A 299 4.25 -28.72 15.37
C LEU A 299 5.07 -28.46 16.65
N GLY A 300 4.47 -27.82 17.65
CA GLY A 300 5.12 -27.50 18.92
C GLY A 300 4.11 -27.10 19.99
N ASN A 301 4.62 -26.66 21.14
CA ASN A 301 3.83 -26.20 22.26
C ASN A 301 3.31 -24.79 21.96
N VAL A 302 2.02 -24.68 21.70
CA VAL A 302 1.34 -23.41 21.45
C VAL A 302 1.14 -22.67 22.76
N MET A 303 1.69 -21.46 22.85
CA MET A 303 1.48 -20.55 23.98
C MET A 303 0.21 -19.72 23.81
N MET A 304 -0.13 -19.37 22.57
CA MET A 304 -1.29 -18.56 22.24
C MET A 304 -1.71 -18.80 20.79
N ASP A 305 -3.01 -18.93 20.58
CA ASP A 305 -3.66 -19.04 19.28
C ASP A 305 -4.57 -17.83 19.09
N MET A 306 -4.28 -17.01 18.09
CA MET A 306 -5.06 -15.83 17.72
C MET A 306 -5.72 -16.00 16.35
N VAL A 307 -5.77 -17.21 15.81
CA VAL A 307 -6.43 -17.47 14.52
C VAL A 307 -7.94 -17.44 14.72
N ILE A 308 -8.60 -16.56 13.98
CA ILE A 308 -10.05 -16.40 14.02
C ILE A 308 -10.66 -16.59 12.64
N GLU A 309 -11.92 -16.98 12.62
CA GLU A 309 -12.77 -16.80 11.45
C GLU A 309 -13.08 -15.32 11.32
N SER A 310 -12.64 -14.71 10.24
CA SER A 310 -12.87 -13.29 9.99
C SER A 310 -12.89 -13.01 8.49
N LYS A 311 -13.29 -11.79 8.14
CA LYS A 311 -13.03 -11.28 6.80
C LYS A 311 -11.57 -10.84 6.67
N PHE A 312 -11.14 -10.51 5.45
CA PHE A 312 -9.77 -10.04 5.22
C PHE A 312 -9.48 -8.70 5.91
N LEU A 313 -10.46 -7.80 5.99
CA LEU A 313 -10.31 -6.45 6.57
C LEU A 313 -9.74 -6.43 8.01
N PRO A 314 -10.29 -7.20 8.98
CA PRO A 314 -9.71 -7.34 10.30
C PRO A 314 -8.21 -7.64 10.33
N LEU A 315 -7.68 -8.46 9.40
CA LEU A 315 -6.26 -8.81 9.37
C LEU A 315 -5.37 -7.60 9.01
N VAL A 316 -5.86 -6.71 8.15
CA VAL A 316 -5.17 -5.46 7.76
C VAL A 316 -5.12 -4.46 8.92
N PHE A 317 -6.17 -4.39 9.74
CA PHE A 317 -6.28 -3.39 10.81
C PHE A 317 -5.82 -3.89 12.20
N HIS A 318 -5.78 -5.20 12.44
CA HIS A 318 -5.39 -5.75 13.75
C HIS A 318 -3.87 -5.76 13.97
N LEU A 319 -3.07 -5.82 12.90
CA LEU A 319 -1.61 -5.90 12.99
C LEU A 319 -0.89 -4.54 13.12
N HIS A 320 -1.60 -3.42 12.94
CA HIS A 320 -1.01 -2.07 12.89
C HIS A 320 -1.53 -1.10 13.98
N ARG A 321 -2.31 -1.59 14.95
CA ARG A 321 -2.77 -0.79 16.10
C ARG A 321 -1.81 -0.81 17.30
N HIS A 322 -0.61 -1.36 17.17
CA HIS A 322 0.38 -1.47 18.24
C HIS A 322 1.72 -0.88 17.85
#